data_AF-A0A554M517-F1
#
_entry.id   AF-A0A554M517-F1
#
_cell.length_a   1.000
_cell.length_b   1.000
_cell.length_c   1.000
_cell.angle_alpha   90.00
_cell.angle_beta   90.00
_cell.angle_gamma   90.00
#
_symmetry.space_group_name_H-M   'P 1'
#
loop_
_entity.id
_entity.type
_entity.pdbx_description
1 polymer ?
#
loop_
_entity_poly.entity_id
_entity_poly.type
_entity_poly.pdbx_seq_one_letter_code
_entity_poly.pdbx_strand_id
1 'polypeptide(L)'
;MRKPAFPIHINSEWGELKSALVHSGENAEDLDPTRWGAEIVAAHPESGRVVAEKLREEVAAFHALLRRYGVELHESPTQEGAYCQVFTRDPLFIVGKTPFIGSMGERYRDAEVSGVRQFVTQQGITTADLEDSQHGAKIEGGDVLVLSSELVLVGNGEITTQAGIEAFRRLLHVREGAHERITECIPHTALHLDCAYAPLPNGSALLAQHKLPELSVDILSAYHDELEELDPQEAAMGLASNLFWLNPDTVLSSTSAPKTNQQLRHWGYEVLEVPYDQLIHTWGSVRCTVCPLERR
;
A
#
# COMPACT_ATOMS: atom_id res chain seq x y z
N MET A 1 -23.77 -4.44 -18.13
CA MET A 1 -22.46 -3.94 -17.68
C MET A 1 -21.40 -4.81 -18.32
N ARG A 2 -20.35 -4.23 -18.91
CA ARG A 2 -19.20 -5.01 -19.40
C ARG A 2 -18.52 -5.63 -18.18
N LYS A 3 -18.20 -6.92 -18.24
CA LYS A 3 -17.35 -7.55 -17.22
C LYS A 3 -15.91 -7.09 -17.45
N PRO A 4 -15.08 -6.96 -16.40
CA PRO A 4 -13.65 -6.68 -16.57
C PRO A 4 -13.01 -7.72 -17.49
N ALA A 5 -11.95 -7.33 -18.20
CA ALA A 5 -11.22 -8.22 -19.09
C ALA A 5 -10.45 -9.33 -18.36
N PHE A 6 -10.25 -9.18 -17.05
CA PHE A 6 -9.48 -10.08 -16.18
C PHE A 6 -10.16 -10.22 -14.81
N PRO A 7 -9.86 -11.27 -14.02
CA PRO A 7 -10.43 -11.44 -12.69
C PRO A 7 -9.98 -10.34 -11.72
N ILE A 8 -10.86 -9.95 -10.79
CA ILE A 8 -10.50 -9.05 -9.69
C ILE A 8 -10.96 -9.70 -8.40
N HIS A 9 -10.00 -9.97 -7.51
CA HIS A 9 -10.27 -10.66 -6.26
C HIS A 9 -9.08 -10.57 -5.29
N ILE A 10 -9.28 -9.93 -4.12
CA ILE A 10 -8.28 -9.85 -3.05
C ILE A 10 -8.91 -10.28 -1.72
N ASN A 11 -8.45 -11.42 -1.20
CA ASN A 11 -8.88 -11.98 0.09
C ASN A 11 -7.73 -12.18 1.09
N SER A 12 -6.51 -11.82 0.73
CA SER A 12 -5.36 -11.86 1.63
C SER A 12 -4.24 -10.97 1.09
N GLU A 13 -3.31 -10.55 1.95
CA GLU A 13 -2.08 -9.88 1.55
C GLU A 13 -1.08 -10.84 0.88
N TRP A 14 -1.23 -12.16 1.09
CA TRP A 14 -0.20 -13.16 0.78
C TRP A 14 -0.55 -14.12 -0.34
N GLY A 15 -1.81 -14.20 -0.77
CA GLY A 15 -2.21 -15.09 -1.87
C GLY A 15 -1.38 -14.83 -3.13
N GLU A 16 -1.21 -15.84 -3.97
CA GLU A 16 -0.33 -15.77 -5.13
C GLU A 16 -0.81 -14.66 -6.09
N LEU A 17 0.03 -13.65 -6.28
CA LEU A 17 -0.27 -12.48 -7.10
C LEU A 17 -0.34 -12.88 -8.57
N LYS A 18 -1.49 -12.63 -9.21
CA LYS A 18 -1.71 -12.94 -10.63
C LYS A 18 -1.70 -11.69 -11.49
N SER A 19 -2.27 -10.61 -11.00
CA SER A 19 -2.28 -9.33 -11.72
C SER A 19 -2.24 -8.15 -10.78
N ALA A 20 -1.65 -7.05 -11.24
CA ALA A 20 -1.57 -5.80 -10.49
C ALA A 20 -1.67 -4.58 -11.40
N LEU A 21 -2.23 -3.50 -10.85
CA LEU A 21 -2.10 -2.16 -11.40
C LEU A 21 -0.79 -1.56 -10.88
N VAL A 22 -0.03 -0.96 -11.79
CA VAL A 22 1.23 -0.25 -11.52
C VAL A 22 1.28 1.04 -12.34
N HIS A 23 2.33 1.85 -12.13
CA HIS A 23 2.61 3.01 -12.96
C HIS A 23 4.12 3.14 -13.17
N SER A 24 4.53 3.50 -14.37
CA SER A 24 5.93 3.51 -14.81
C SER A 24 6.80 4.58 -14.14
N GLY A 25 6.19 5.54 -13.45
CA GLY A 25 6.88 6.73 -12.95
C GLY A 25 7.33 7.67 -14.07
N GLU A 26 6.73 7.59 -15.27
CA GLU A 26 7.09 8.46 -16.42
C GLU A 26 7.03 9.95 -16.06
N ASN A 27 6.10 10.34 -15.19
CA ASN A 27 5.94 11.69 -14.66
C ASN A 27 6.74 11.99 -13.38
N ALA A 28 7.75 11.18 -13.06
CA ALA A 28 8.64 11.47 -11.95
C ALA A 28 9.41 12.78 -12.19
N GLU A 29 9.59 13.53 -11.12
CA GLU A 29 10.31 14.81 -11.10
C GLU A 29 11.60 14.68 -10.27
N ASP A 30 12.60 15.51 -10.57
CA ASP A 30 13.72 15.69 -9.65
C ASP A 30 13.20 16.44 -8.41
N LEU A 31 13.40 15.87 -7.24
CA LEU A 31 12.91 16.43 -5.97
C LEU A 31 14.07 16.71 -5.03
N ASP A 32 13.95 17.79 -4.28
CA ASP A 32 14.83 18.13 -3.18
C ASP A 32 13.99 18.23 -1.89
N PRO A 33 14.45 17.67 -0.75
CA PRO A 33 13.73 17.73 0.52
C PRO A 33 13.32 19.14 0.94
N THR A 34 14.06 20.16 0.53
CA THR A 34 13.74 21.57 0.80
C THR A 34 12.46 22.05 0.12
N ARG A 35 11.89 21.27 -0.82
CA ARG A 35 10.55 21.51 -1.39
C ARG A 35 9.46 21.43 -0.32
N TRP A 36 9.66 20.63 0.72
CA TRP A 36 8.72 20.47 1.83
C TRP A 36 9.13 21.32 3.04
N GLY A 37 8.16 21.64 3.90
CA GLY A 37 8.43 22.34 5.15
C GLY A 37 9.30 21.51 6.10
N ALA A 38 10.11 22.18 6.92
CA ALA A 38 11.03 21.51 7.85
C ALA A 38 10.31 20.54 8.82
N GLU A 39 9.07 20.85 9.20
CA GLU A 39 8.23 19.98 10.05
C GLU A 39 7.87 18.67 9.35
N ILE A 40 7.52 18.73 8.06
CA ILE A 40 7.20 17.55 7.24
C ILE A 40 8.45 16.69 7.06
N VAL A 41 9.59 17.31 6.72
CA VAL A 41 10.87 16.59 6.58
C VAL A 41 11.30 15.96 7.91
N ALA A 42 11.01 16.59 9.04
CA ALA A 42 11.28 16.01 10.36
C ALA A 42 10.37 14.82 10.70
N ALA A 43 9.13 14.80 10.22
CA ALA A 43 8.21 13.68 10.36
C ALA A 43 8.56 12.49 9.44
N HIS A 44 9.27 12.78 8.35
CA HIS A 44 9.75 11.85 7.32
C HIS A 44 11.28 11.88 7.17
N PRO A 45 12.03 11.35 8.15
CA PRO A 45 13.49 11.40 8.16
C PRO A 45 14.15 10.69 6.96
N GLU A 46 13.42 9.80 6.29
CA GLU A 46 13.80 9.15 5.04
C GLU A 46 13.84 10.09 3.83
N SER A 47 13.33 11.31 3.96
CA SER A 47 13.33 12.33 2.89
C SER A 47 14.74 12.57 2.35
N GLY A 48 14.88 12.48 1.03
CA GLY A 48 16.15 12.66 0.34
C GLY A 48 16.00 13.26 -1.04
N ARG A 49 17.12 13.51 -1.71
CA ARG A 49 17.09 13.99 -3.09
C ARG A 49 16.66 12.86 -4.02
N VAL A 50 15.76 13.17 -4.94
CA VAL A 50 15.26 12.25 -5.97
C VAL A 50 15.81 12.68 -7.32
N VAL A 51 16.28 11.70 -8.07
CA VAL A 51 16.63 11.82 -9.49
C VAL A 51 15.61 11.02 -10.29
N ALA A 52 14.81 11.71 -11.09
CA ALA A 52 13.67 11.11 -11.79
C ALA A 52 14.07 9.94 -12.69
N GLU A 53 15.22 10.03 -13.35
CA GLU A 53 15.75 8.96 -14.20
C GLU A 53 16.03 7.68 -13.40
N LYS A 54 16.70 7.81 -12.25
CA LYS A 54 16.98 6.66 -11.38
C LYS A 54 15.71 6.05 -10.83
N LEU A 55 14.74 6.89 -10.43
CA LEU A 55 13.44 6.39 -9.95
C LEU A 55 12.75 5.54 -11.02
N ARG A 56 12.75 5.98 -12.28
CA ARG A 56 12.21 5.19 -13.40
C ARG A 56 12.97 3.88 -13.61
N GLU A 57 14.29 3.87 -13.45
CA GLU A 57 15.10 2.64 -13.52
C GLU A 57 14.72 1.65 -12.41
N GLU A 58 14.55 2.12 -11.16
CA GLU A 58 14.12 1.32 -10.02
C GLU A 58 12.74 0.69 -10.26
N VAL A 59 11.77 1.49 -10.70
CA VAL A 59 10.41 1.05 -11.03
C VAL A 59 10.41 0.05 -12.19
N ALA A 60 11.19 0.31 -13.25
CA ALA A 60 11.30 -0.60 -14.38
C ALA A 60 11.90 -1.96 -13.97
N ALA A 61 12.91 -1.96 -13.10
CA ALA A 61 13.51 -3.18 -12.56
C ALA A 61 12.50 -3.98 -11.71
N PHE A 62 11.71 -3.30 -10.87
CA PHE A 62 10.63 -3.92 -10.10
C PHE A 62 9.54 -4.52 -11.00
N HIS A 63 9.09 -3.80 -12.02
CA HIS A 63 8.11 -4.33 -12.98
C HIS A 63 8.66 -5.55 -13.74
N ALA A 64 9.94 -5.53 -14.13
CA ALA A 64 10.57 -6.68 -14.76
C ALA A 64 10.64 -7.88 -13.82
N LEU A 65 10.90 -7.66 -12.52
CA LEU A 65 10.87 -8.69 -11.50
C LEU A 65 9.47 -9.32 -11.36
N LEU A 66 8.42 -8.51 -11.21
CA LEU A 66 7.04 -9.01 -11.14
C LEU A 66 6.66 -9.85 -12.37
N ARG A 67 7.00 -9.37 -13.58
CA ARG A 67 6.74 -10.12 -14.83
C ARG A 67 7.51 -11.45 -14.88
N ARG A 68 8.72 -11.53 -14.34
CA ARG A 68 9.50 -12.79 -14.25
C ARG A 68 8.82 -13.82 -13.35
N TYR A 69 8.06 -13.38 -12.35
CA TYR A 69 7.22 -14.23 -11.51
C TYR A 69 5.82 -14.47 -12.10
N GLY A 70 5.59 -14.09 -13.36
CA GLY A 70 4.36 -14.39 -14.08
C GLY A 70 3.18 -13.47 -13.75
N VAL A 71 3.43 -12.34 -13.09
CA VAL A 71 2.39 -11.35 -12.77
C VAL A 71 2.03 -10.54 -14.02
N GLU A 72 0.74 -10.46 -14.34
CA GLU A 72 0.20 -9.58 -15.36
C GLU A 72 0.15 -8.13 -14.82
N LEU A 73 0.85 -7.22 -15.49
CA LEU A 73 0.89 -5.81 -15.08
C LEU A 73 0.01 -4.97 -15.99
N HIS A 74 -0.90 -4.22 -15.38
CA HIS A 74 -1.68 -3.18 -16.01
C HIS A 74 -1.15 -1.81 -15.61
N GLU A 75 -1.18 -0.84 -16.51
CA GLU A 75 -0.66 0.50 -16.26
C GLU A 75 -1.78 1.54 -16.25
N SER A 76 -1.73 2.46 -15.28
CA SER A 76 -2.61 3.64 -15.31
C SER A 76 -2.06 4.68 -16.30
N PRO A 77 -2.90 5.36 -17.10
CA PRO A 77 -2.43 6.43 -17.98
C PRO A 77 -1.78 7.57 -17.19
N THR A 78 -0.58 7.96 -17.61
CA THR A 78 0.18 9.05 -16.97
C THR A 78 -0.57 10.37 -17.00
N GLN A 79 -0.62 11.04 -15.84
CA GLN A 79 -1.20 12.36 -15.66
C GLN A 79 -0.08 13.39 -15.40
N GLU A 80 -0.17 14.54 -16.06
CA GLU A 80 0.77 15.64 -15.90
C GLU A 80 0.71 16.20 -14.46
N GLY A 81 1.87 16.45 -13.85
CA GLY A 81 1.98 16.97 -12.48
C GLY A 81 1.67 15.98 -11.36
N ALA A 82 1.32 14.73 -11.67
CA ALA A 82 0.98 13.69 -10.70
C ALA A 82 2.21 12.86 -10.28
N TYR A 83 3.25 13.49 -9.73
CA TYR A 83 4.52 12.79 -9.42
C TYR A 83 4.38 11.61 -8.44
N CYS A 84 3.32 11.58 -7.63
CA CYS A 84 2.98 10.46 -6.73
C CYS A 84 2.26 9.29 -7.44
N GLN A 85 1.94 9.39 -8.73
CA GLN A 85 1.16 8.36 -9.45
C GLN A 85 1.84 6.98 -9.49
N VAL A 86 3.15 6.92 -9.23
CA VAL A 86 3.87 5.65 -8.99
C VAL A 86 3.29 4.85 -7.82
N PHE A 87 2.70 5.51 -6.83
CA PHE A 87 2.06 4.92 -5.65
C PHE A 87 0.64 4.46 -5.92
N THR A 88 0.51 3.47 -6.80
CA THR A 88 -0.81 2.96 -7.23
C THR A 88 -1.63 2.31 -6.12
N ARG A 89 -1.01 1.98 -4.98
CA ARG A 89 -1.66 1.42 -3.80
C ARG A 89 -2.76 2.32 -3.24
N ASP A 90 -2.50 3.61 -3.21
CA ASP A 90 -3.29 4.55 -2.40
C ASP A 90 -4.62 4.93 -3.05
N PRO A 91 -4.66 5.32 -4.35
CA PRO A 91 -5.91 5.77 -4.98
C PRO A 91 -6.88 4.62 -5.33
N LEU A 92 -6.41 3.37 -5.44
CA LEU A 92 -7.22 2.20 -5.75
C LEU A 92 -6.85 1.03 -4.84
N PHE A 93 -7.83 0.40 -4.21
CA PHE A 93 -7.62 -0.84 -3.47
C PHE A 93 -8.81 -1.79 -3.65
N ILE A 94 -8.56 -3.09 -3.47
CA ILE A 94 -9.55 -4.13 -3.73
C ILE A 94 -9.76 -4.92 -2.43
N VAL A 95 -11.02 -5.14 -2.08
CA VAL A 95 -11.41 -6.04 -0.97
C VAL A 95 -12.49 -6.98 -1.47
N GLY A 96 -12.27 -8.28 -1.34
CA GLY A 96 -13.13 -9.27 -1.97
C GLY A 96 -13.10 -9.08 -3.47
N LYS A 97 -14.28 -8.92 -4.10
CA LYS A 97 -14.41 -8.66 -5.54
C LYS A 97 -14.67 -7.20 -5.85
N THR A 98 -14.62 -6.32 -4.86
CA THR A 98 -14.98 -4.91 -4.99
C THR A 98 -13.72 -4.03 -5.02
N PRO A 99 -13.49 -3.33 -6.14
CA PRO A 99 -12.53 -2.23 -6.20
C PRO A 99 -13.12 -0.96 -5.59
N PHE A 100 -12.31 -0.22 -4.84
CA PHE A 100 -12.63 1.05 -4.21
C PHE A 100 -11.68 2.13 -4.71
N ILE A 101 -12.24 3.25 -5.17
CA ILE A 101 -11.45 4.46 -5.38
C ILE A 101 -11.46 5.23 -4.07
N GLY A 102 -10.26 5.50 -3.53
CA GLY A 102 -10.07 6.23 -2.28
C GLY A 102 -10.44 7.70 -2.37
N SER A 103 -10.63 8.32 -1.21
CA SER A 103 -10.77 9.77 -1.05
C SER A 103 -9.44 10.29 -0.49
N MET A 104 -8.63 10.91 -1.36
CA MET A 104 -7.25 11.24 -1.03
C MET A 104 -7.15 12.24 0.12
N GLY A 105 -6.15 12.03 0.98
CA GLY A 105 -5.85 12.89 2.12
C GLY A 105 -5.32 14.25 1.70
N GLU A 106 -4.52 14.29 0.64
CA GLU A 106 -3.84 15.50 0.17
C GLU A 106 -4.21 15.88 -1.25
N ARG A 107 -4.55 17.16 -1.46
CA ARG A 107 -5.07 17.65 -2.74
C ARG A 107 -4.08 17.56 -3.89
N TYR A 108 -2.77 17.56 -3.61
CA TYR A 108 -1.77 17.39 -4.66
C TYR A 108 -1.81 15.98 -5.28
N ARG A 109 -2.46 15.02 -4.61
CA ARG A 109 -2.71 13.66 -5.10
C ARG A 109 -4.04 13.52 -5.86
N ASP A 110 -4.81 14.59 -6.07
CA ASP A 110 -6.06 14.51 -6.84
C ASP A 110 -5.79 14.10 -8.31
N ALA A 111 -4.64 14.48 -8.85
CA ALA A 111 -4.29 14.26 -10.24
C ALA A 111 -4.08 12.76 -10.57
N GLU A 112 -3.43 11.99 -9.70
CA GLU A 112 -3.22 10.54 -9.91
C GLU A 112 -4.52 9.73 -9.92
N VAL A 113 -5.53 10.15 -9.15
CA VAL A 113 -6.86 9.53 -9.16
C VAL A 113 -7.48 9.59 -10.57
N SER A 114 -7.20 10.63 -11.35
CA SER A 114 -7.68 10.74 -12.73
C SER A 114 -7.11 9.64 -13.63
N GLY A 115 -5.85 9.26 -13.45
CA GLY A 115 -5.23 8.15 -14.18
C GLY A 115 -5.88 6.81 -13.83
N VAL A 116 -6.12 6.57 -12.53
CA VAL A 116 -6.86 5.38 -12.06
C VAL A 116 -8.28 5.34 -12.64
N ARG A 117 -8.99 6.47 -12.64
CA ARG A 117 -10.36 6.57 -13.20
C ARG A 117 -10.41 6.25 -14.70
N GLN A 118 -9.41 6.70 -15.45
CA GLN A 118 -9.28 6.35 -16.86
C GLN A 118 -9.04 4.85 -17.02
N PHE A 119 -8.12 4.26 -16.24
CA PHE A 119 -7.86 2.82 -16.25
C PHE A 119 -9.12 2.00 -15.98
N VAL A 120 -9.82 2.24 -14.87
CA VAL A 120 -11.03 1.45 -14.52
C VAL A 120 -12.12 1.58 -15.58
N THR A 121 -12.28 2.78 -16.17
CA THR A 121 -13.25 3.02 -17.26
C THR A 121 -12.88 2.24 -18.52
N GLN A 122 -11.61 2.25 -18.92
CA GLN A 122 -11.11 1.52 -20.09
C GLN A 122 -11.28 0.01 -19.94
N GLN A 123 -11.06 -0.50 -18.72
CA GLN A 123 -11.21 -1.93 -18.41
C GLN A 123 -12.66 -2.36 -18.12
N GLY A 124 -13.61 -1.42 -18.06
CA GLY A 124 -15.00 -1.70 -17.71
C GLY A 124 -15.18 -2.19 -16.26
N ILE A 125 -14.29 -1.77 -15.36
CA ILE A 125 -14.32 -2.09 -13.94
C ILE A 125 -15.34 -1.19 -13.25
N THR A 126 -16.22 -1.80 -12.46
CA THR A 126 -17.16 -1.05 -11.60
C THR A 126 -16.52 -0.87 -10.23
N THR A 127 -16.41 0.38 -9.79
CA THR A 127 -15.82 0.75 -8.50
C THR A 127 -16.89 1.11 -7.47
N ALA A 128 -16.54 1.04 -6.20
CA ALA A 128 -17.26 1.67 -5.10
C ALA A 128 -16.46 2.92 -4.70
N ASP A 129 -16.88 4.07 -5.21
CA ASP A 129 -16.16 5.31 -4.99
C ASP A 129 -16.44 5.85 -3.59
N LEU A 130 -15.38 6.02 -2.82
CA LEU A 130 -15.41 6.71 -1.56
C LEU A 130 -15.26 8.19 -1.91
N GLU A 131 -16.34 8.82 -2.34
CA GLU A 131 -16.36 10.28 -2.52
C GLU A 131 -16.39 10.95 -1.14
N ASP A 132 -15.86 12.17 -1.03
CA ASP A 132 -16.00 13.03 0.17
C ASP A 132 -17.44 13.55 0.35
N SER A 133 -18.40 12.65 0.24
CA SER A 133 -19.83 12.87 0.39
C SER A 133 -20.22 13.33 1.80
N GLN A 134 -19.32 13.22 2.78
CA GLN A 134 -19.56 13.57 4.18
C GLN A 134 -18.65 14.69 4.72
N HIS A 135 -17.84 15.35 3.87
CA HIS A 135 -16.92 16.43 4.24
C HIS A 135 -15.90 15.99 5.31
N GLY A 136 -14.75 15.49 4.87
CA GLY A 136 -13.69 14.94 5.72
C GLY A 136 -13.64 13.41 5.77
N ALA A 137 -14.38 12.70 4.91
CA ALA A 137 -14.25 11.26 4.75
C ALA A 137 -13.09 10.96 3.80
N LYS A 138 -11.92 10.64 4.37
CA LYS A 138 -10.68 10.34 3.65
C LYS A 138 -10.24 8.92 3.92
N ILE A 139 -9.78 8.22 2.89
CA ILE A 139 -9.28 6.86 3.00
C ILE A 139 -8.42 6.53 1.79
N GLU A 140 -7.22 6.02 2.05
CA GLU A 140 -6.25 5.60 1.05
C GLU A 140 -5.90 4.12 1.24
N GLY A 141 -5.55 3.44 0.14
CA GLY A 141 -5.29 2.00 0.15
C GLY A 141 -4.05 1.57 0.92
N GLY A 142 -3.11 2.47 1.23
CA GLY A 142 -2.00 2.20 2.15
C GLY A 142 -2.47 1.81 3.55
N ASP A 143 -3.64 2.30 3.97
CA ASP A 143 -4.24 1.98 5.26
C ASP A 143 -5.09 0.72 5.25
N VAL A 144 -5.39 0.14 4.09
CA VAL A 144 -6.28 -1.03 3.97
C VAL A 144 -5.44 -2.29 3.79
N LEU A 145 -5.50 -3.20 4.76
CA LEU A 145 -4.85 -4.50 4.73
C LEU A 145 -5.87 -5.62 4.83
N VAL A 146 -5.88 -6.53 3.85
CA VAL A 146 -6.80 -7.67 3.82
C VAL A 146 -6.08 -8.88 4.38
N LEU A 147 -6.32 -9.23 5.64
CA LEU A 147 -5.65 -10.37 6.28
C LEU A 147 -6.30 -11.70 5.88
N SER A 148 -7.62 -11.70 5.67
CA SER A 148 -8.34 -12.89 5.22
C SER A 148 -9.63 -12.53 4.48
N SER A 149 -10.39 -13.54 4.05
CA SER A 149 -11.76 -13.34 3.57
C SER A 149 -12.66 -12.71 4.64
N GLU A 150 -12.27 -12.79 5.91
CA GLU A 150 -13.05 -12.37 7.08
C GLU A 150 -12.49 -11.17 7.83
N LEU A 151 -11.25 -10.78 7.61
CA LEU A 151 -10.60 -9.73 8.39
C LEU A 151 -9.93 -8.71 7.47
N VAL A 152 -10.32 -7.45 7.64
CA VAL A 152 -9.70 -6.28 7.04
C VAL A 152 -9.28 -5.35 8.17
N LEU A 153 -8.00 -5.01 8.23
CA LEU A 153 -7.52 -3.98 9.13
C LEU A 153 -7.46 -2.66 8.37
N VAL A 154 -7.90 -1.59 9.02
CA VAL A 154 -7.89 -0.24 8.43
C VAL A 154 -7.19 0.73 9.37
N GLY A 155 -6.13 1.36 8.87
CA GLY A 155 -5.41 2.43 9.54
C GLY A 155 -6.29 3.63 9.82
N ASN A 156 -6.14 4.21 11.01
CA ASN A 156 -6.74 5.49 11.39
C ASN A 156 -5.62 6.42 11.84
N GLY A 157 -5.42 7.48 11.06
CA GLY A 157 -4.31 8.39 11.24
C GLY A 157 -4.59 9.72 10.54
N GLU A 158 -3.51 10.36 10.09
CA GLU A 158 -3.59 11.68 9.45
C GLU A 158 -4.25 11.63 8.07
N ILE A 159 -3.98 10.57 7.30
CA ILE A 159 -4.49 10.40 5.94
C ILE A 159 -5.89 9.77 5.92
N THR A 160 -6.05 8.58 6.51
CA THR A 160 -7.35 7.91 6.62
C THR A 160 -8.08 8.33 7.89
N THR A 161 -9.27 8.92 7.74
CA THR A 161 -10.08 9.41 8.84
C THR A 161 -11.11 8.39 9.30
N GLN A 162 -11.54 8.47 10.56
CA GLN A 162 -12.64 7.66 11.10
C GLN A 162 -13.90 7.71 10.21
N ALA A 163 -14.25 8.89 9.67
CA ALA A 163 -15.38 9.04 8.75
C ALA A 163 -15.18 8.29 7.42
N GLY A 164 -13.95 8.25 6.90
CA GLY A 164 -13.59 7.45 5.72
C GLY A 164 -13.71 5.96 5.97
N ILE A 165 -13.25 5.48 7.13
CA ILE A 165 -13.39 4.09 7.56
C ILE A 165 -14.87 3.70 7.65
N GLU A 166 -15.72 4.55 8.22
CA GLU A 166 -17.16 4.30 8.32
C GLU A 166 -17.84 4.27 6.96
N ALA A 167 -17.48 5.18 6.04
CA ALA A 167 -17.96 5.16 4.66
C ALA A 167 -17.55 3.88 3.94
N PHE A 168 -16.29 3.46 4.10
CA PHE A 168 -15.77 2.21 3.57
C PHE A 168 -16.52 0.99 4.11
N ARG A 169 -16.70 0.88 5.43
CA ARG A 169 -17.46 -0.21 6.06
C ARG A 169 -18.88 -0.33 5.50
N ARG A 170 -19.58 0.80 5.33
CA ARG A 170 -20.94 0.81 4.74
C ARG A 170 -20.92 0.33 3.29
N LEU A 171 -19.99 0.81 2.47
CA LEU A 171 -19.91 0.40 1.06
C LEU A 171 -19.50 -1.06 0.91
N LEU A 172 -18.51 -1.52 1.69
CA LEU A 172 -18.09 -2.92 1.73
C LEU A 172 -19.26 -3.82 2.10
N HIS A 173 -20.02 -3.46 3.14
CA HIS A 173 -21.23 -4.18 3.54
C HIS A 173 -22.28 -4.28 2.42
N VAL A 174 -22.52 -3.19 1.69
CA VAL A 174 -23.48 -3.17 0.57
C VAL A 174 -23.01 -4.02 -0.61
N ARG A 175 -21.70 -4.07 -0.86
CA ARG A 175 -21.11 -4.71 -2.04
C ARG A 175 -20.80 -6.19 -1.85
N GLU A 176 -20.31 -6.58 -0.68
CA GLU A 176 -19.87 -7.96 -0.37
C GLU A 176 -20.81 -8.68 0.63
N GLY A 177 -21.68 -7.96 1.35
CA GLY A 177 -22.69 -8.55 2.25
C GLY A 177 -22.35 -8.48 3.75
N ALA A 178 -23.39 -8.62 4.57
CA ALA A 178 -23.41 -8.27 6.00
C ALA A 178 -22.59 -9.14 6.96
N HIS A 179 -22.15 -10.32 6.52
CA HIS A 179 -21.63 -11.36 7.41
C HIS A 179 -20.17 -11.72 7.16
N GLU A 180 -19.53 -11.12 6.15
CA GLU A 180 -18.30 -11.71 5.64
C GLU A 180 -17.02 -11.04 6.12
N ARG A 181 -16.99 -9.79 6.62
CA ARG A 181 -15.73 -9.11 6.97
C ARG A 181 -15.80 -8.25 8.22
N ILE A 182 -14.98 -8.57 9.21
CA ILE A 182 -14.61 -7.71 10.34
C ILE A 182 -13.68 -6.64 9.80
N THR A 183 -14.06 -5.38 9.98
CA THR A 183 -13.18 -4.25 9.71
C THR A 183 -12.73 -3.68 11.04
N GLU A 184 -11.47 -3.89 11.42
CA GLU A 184 -10.93 -3.37 12.68
C GLU A 184 -10.13 -2.09 12.45
N CYS A 185 -10.21 -1.14 13.39
CA CYS A 185 -9.57 0.16 13.27
C CYS A 185 -8.23 0.15 14.01
N ILE A 186 -7.14 0.47 13.33
CA ILE A 186 -5.80 0.50 13.93
C ILE A 186 -5.29 1.94 13.97
N PRO A 187 -5.27 2.60 15.14
CA PRO A 187 -4.68 3.93 15.27
C PRO A 187 -3.17 3.91 14.95
N HIS A 188 -2.65 4.91 14.24
CA HIS A 188 -1.21 5.06 14.01
C HIS A 188 -0.80 6.52 13.79
N THR A 189 0.51 6.77 13.78
CA THR A 189 1.13 8.06 13.45
C THR A 189 2.04 7.99 12.21
N ALA A 190 2.08 6.84 11.53
CA ALA A 190 2.69 6.73 10.21
C ALA A 190 1.81 7.38 9.13
N LEU A 191 2.39 7.64 7.95
CA LEU A 191 1.65 8.14 6.78
C LEU A 191 0.47 7.22 6.46
N HIS A 192 0.76 5.94 6.36
CA HIS A 192 -0.21 4.85 6.25
C HIS A 192 0.18 3.71 7.19
N LEU A 193 -0.78 2.84 7.51
CA LEU A 193 -0.60 1.67 8.36
C LEU A 193 0.46 0.71 7.80
N ASP A 194 0.56 0.54 6.48
CA ASP A 194 1.59 -0.31 5.88
C ASP A 194 3.04 0.23 6.03
N CYS A 195 3.20 1.48 6.45
CA CYS A 195 4.47 2.06 6.87
C CYS A 195 4.75 1.87 8.38
N ALA A 196 3.85 1.21 9.12
CA ALA A 196 4.04 0.87 10.52
C ALA A 196 3.82 -0.60 10.88
N TYR A 197 3.18 -1.37 10.00
CA TYR A 197 2.70 -2.71 10.29
C TYR A 197 2.81 -3.61 9.06
N ALA A 198 3.46 -4.76 9.23
CA ALA A 198 3.62 -5.77 8.19
C ALA A 198 3.11 -7.14 8.69
N PRO A 199 1.93 -7.60 8.25
CA PRO A 199 1.44 -8.93 8.62
C PRO A 199 2.13 -10.03 7.80
N LEU A 200 2.45 -11.15 8.45
CA LEU A 200 3.15 -12.28 7.85
C LEU A 200 2.20 -13.48 7.61
N PRO A 201 2.46 -14.30 6.56
CA PRO A 201 1.62 -15.47 6.24
C PRO A 201 1.52 -16.51 7.36
N ASN A 202 2.48 -16.55 8.28
CA ASN A 202 2.54 -17.49 9.39
C ASN A 202 1.71 -17.05 10.61
N GLY A 203 1.00 -15.92 10.54
CA GLY A 203 0.21 -15.38 11.65
C GLY A 203 0.95 -14.40 12.55
N SER A 204 2.26 -14.17 12.37
CA SER A 204 2.98 -13.11 13.08
C SER A 204 2.87 -11.75 12.36
N ALA A 205 3.38 -10.68 12.99
CA ALA A 205 3.52 -9.38 12.36
C ALA A 205 4.77 -8.64 12.81
N LEU A 206 5.31 -7.82 11.91
CA LEU A 206 6.41 -6.89 12.17
C LEU A 206 5.86 -5.48 12.41
N LEU A 207 6.34 -4.82 13.47
CA LEU A 207 5.83 -3.53 13.94
C LEU A 207 6.92 -2.46 13.96
N ALA A 208 6.65 -1.31 13.35
CA ALA A 208 7.35 -0.08 13.67
C ALA A 208 6.72 0.52 14.94
N GLN A 209 7.05 -0.05 16.10
CA GLN A 209 6.35 0.20 17.36
C GLN A 209 6.25 1.69 17.73
N HIS A 210 7.26 2.51 17.39
CA HIS A 210 7.26 3.96 17.62
C HIS A 210 6.14 4.73 16.86
N LYS A 211 5.50 4.12 15.84
CA LYS A 211 4.36 4.68 15.09
C LYS A 211 3.01 4.13 15.53
N LEU A 212 3.00 3.16 16.46
CA LEU A 212 1.81 2.46 16.92
C LEU A 212 1.59 2.76 18.41
N PRO A 213 0.51 3.47 18.77
CA PRO A 213 0.09 3.59 20.16
C PRO A 213 -0.11 2.23 20.84
N GLU A 214 -0.01 2.18 22.16
CA GLU A 214 -0.21 0.94 22.96
C GLU A 214 -1.55 0.25 22.64
N LEU A 215 -2.62 1.04 22.51
CA LEU A 215 -3.94 0.54 22.08
C LEU A 215 -3.88 -0.23 20.75
N SER A 216 -3.06 0.22 19.81
CA SER A 216 -2.93 -0.44 18.50
C SER A 216 -2.22 -1.77 18.63
N VAL A 217 -1.19 -1.85 19.48
CA VAL A 217 -0.50 -3.10 19.79
C VAL A 217 -1.46 -4.08 20.49
N ASP A 218 -2.27 -3.61 21.43
CA ASP A 218 -3.30 -4.41 22.10
C ASP A 218 -4.31 -4.99 21.09
N ILE A 219 -4.82 -4.15 20.18
CA ILE A 219 -5.75 -4.60 19.14
C ILE A 219 -5.08 -5.65 18.24
N LEU A 220 -3.86 -5.38 17.77
CA LEU A 220 -3.13 -6.30 16.88
C LEU A 220 -2.82 -7.64 17.57
N SER A 221 -2.57 -7.64 18.88
CA SER A 221 -2.31 -8.88 19.65
C SER A 221 -3.50 -9.84 19.67
N ALA A 222 -4.72 -9.37 19.37
CA ALA A 222 -5.90 -10.22 19.25
C ALA A 222 -5.95 -11.00 17.92
N TYR A 223 -5.15 -10.60 16.94
CA TYR A 223 -5.17 -11.15 15.57
C TYR A 223 -3.85 -11.83 15.16
N HIS A 224 -2.83 -11.78 16.02
CA HIS A 224 -1.51 -12.34 15.75
C HIS A 224 -1.02 -13.23 16.86
N ASP A 225 -0.35 -14.33 16.49
CA ASP A 225 0.29 -15.22 17.44
C ASP A 225 1.54 -14.58 18.05
N GLU A 226 2.29 -13.84 17.24
CA GLU A 226 3.53 -13.18 17.62
C GLU A 226 3.63 -11.78 16.98
N LEU A 227 4.06 -10.79 17.77
CA LEU A 227 4.33 -9.43 17.32
C LEU A 227 5.81 -9.14 17.56
N GLU A 228 6.53 -8.77 16.52
CA GLU A 228 7.95 -8.46 16.59
C GLU A 228 8.24 -7.02 16.21
N GLU A 229 9.09 -6.36 17.00
CA GLU A 229 9.53 -5.00 16.72
C GLU A 229 10.59 -4.99 15.62
N LEU A 230 10.39 -4.15 14.61
CA LEU A 230 11.39 -3.88 13.59
C LEU A 230 12.58 -3.11 14.18
N ASP A 231 13.75 -3.26 13.58
CA ASP A 231 14.87 -2.39 13.89
C ASP A 231 14.46 -0.91 13.69
N PRO A 232 14.55 -0.05 14.72
CA PRO A 232 13.99 1.30 14.64
C PRO A 232 14.56 2.15 13.50
N GLN A 233 15.83 1.91 13.13
CA GLN A 233 16.47 2.62 12.03
C GLN A 233 15.93 2.16 10.68
N GLU A 234 15.78 0.84 10.46
CA GLU A 234 15.20 0.31 9.21
C GLU A 234 13.71 0.69 9.07
N ALA A 235 12.97 0.70 10.19
CA ALA A 235 11.59 1.14 10.22
C ALA A 235 11.46 2.63 9.82
N ALA A 236 12.28 3.50 10.41
CA ALA A 236 12.19 4.95 10.18
C ALA A 236 12.81 5.41 8.85
N MET A 237 13.94 4.84 8.44
CA MET A 237 14.69 5.30 7.26
C MET A 237 14.45 4.46 6.01
N GLY A 238 14.13 3.17 6.19
CA GLY A 238 14.00 2.20 5.10
C GLY A 238 12.58 1.76 4.81
N LEU A 239 11.60 2.24 5.61
CA LEU A 239 10.20 1.80 5.57
C LEU A 239 10.08 0.27 5.63
N ALA A 240 10.81 -0.35 6.56
CA ALA A 240 10.99 -1.81 6.63
C ALA A 240 9.69 -2.62 6.79
N SER A 241 8.59 -2.01 7.27
CA SER A 241 7.29 -2.67 7.32
C SER A 241 6.58 -2.75 5.97
N ASN A 242 7.01 -1.98 4.97
CA ASN A 242 6.35 -1.87 3.67
C ASN A 242 6.69 -3.05 2.74
N LEU A 243 6.53 -4.25 3.28
CA LEU A 243 6.78 -5.52 2.61
C LEU A 243 5.66 -5.83 1.63
N PHE A 244 6.02 -6.48 0.51
CA PHE A 244 5.04 -6.92 -0.48
C PHE A 244 5.19 -8.40 -0.76
N TRP A 245 4.13 -9.18 -0.54
CA TRP A 245 4.15 -10.62 -0.76
C TRP A 245 3.73 -10.96 -2.19
N LEU A 246 4.55 -11.74 -2.91
CA LEU A 246 4.16 -12.33 -4.19
C LEU A 246 3.27 -13.54 -4.01
N ASN A 247 3.57 -14.33 -2.99
CA ASN A 247 2.88 -15.55 -2.60
C ASN A 247 3.23 -15.79 -1.10
N PRO A 248 2.68 -16.84 -0.46
CA PRO A 248 2.93 -17.08 0.96
C PRO A 248 4.38 -17.35 1.35
N ASP A 249 5.26 -17.65 0.39
CA ASP A 249 6.66 -18.01 0.64
C ASP A 249 7.66 -16.96 0.14
N THR A 250 7.23 -16.03 -0.73
CA THR A 250 8.10 -15.05 -1.40
C THR A 250 7.68 -13.62 -1.09
N VAL A 251 8.59 -12.85 -0.49
CA VAL A 251 8.41 -11.45 -0.11
C VAL A 251 9.39 -10.55 -0.85
N LEU A 252 8.91 -9.40 -1.31
CA LEU A 252 9.74 -8.30 -1.77
C LEU A 252 9.92 -7.29 -0.65
N SER A 253 11.16 -6.87 -0.47
CA SER A 253 11.58 -5.93 0.56
C SER A 253 12.66 -5.00 0.02
N SER A 254 12.78 -3.81 0.60
CA SER A 254 13.81 -2.86 0.19
C SER A 254 15.21 -3.35 0.59
N THR A 255 16.22 -3.02 -0.22
CA THR A 255 17.64 -3.17 0.15
C THR A 255 18.02 -2.33 1.37
N SER A 256 17.21 -1.34 1.72
CA SER A 256 17.39 -0.46 2.90
C SER A 256 16.99 -1.11 4.24
N ALA A 257 16.51 -2.36 4.23
CA ALA A 257 16.12 -3.11 5.42
C ALA A 257 16.89 -4.45 5.59
N PRO A 258 18.24 -4.44 5.60
CA PRO A 258 19.05 -5.67 5.58
C PRO A 258 18.83 -6.61 6.78
N LYS A 259 18.60 -6.10 8.00
CA LYS A 259 18.30 -6.91 9.19
C LYS A 259 16.93 -7.57 9.05
N THR A 260 15.92 -6.81 8.63
CA THR A 260 14.58 -7.33 8.32
C THR A 260 14.66 -8.42 7.25
N ASN A 261 15.42 -8.19 6.18
CA ASN A 261 15.63 -9.17 5.10
C ASN A 261 16.33 -10.44 5.61
N GLN A 262 17.31 -10.30 6.52
CA GLN A 262 17.97 -11.44 7.14
C GLN A 262 17.01 -12.24 8.04
N GLN A 263 16.18 -11.54 8.81
CA GLN A 263 15.19 -12.17 9.70
C GLN A 263 14.14 -12.94 8.90
N LEU A 264 13.58 -12.35 7.85
CA LEU A 264 12.63 -13.01 6.96
C LEU A 264 13.23 -14.29 6.33
N ARG A 265 14.50 -14.25 5.91
CA ARG A 265 15.21 -15.45 5.43
C ARG A 265 15.42 -16.49 6.52
N HIS A 266 15.69 -16.05 7.74
CA HIS A 266 15.84 -16.95 8.89
C HIS A 266 14.53 -17.70 9.20
N TRP A 267 13.38 -17.05 9.00
CA TRP A 267 12.06 -17.67 9.07
C TRP A 267 11.69 -18.53 7.86
N GLY A 268 12.56 -18.60 6.84
CA GLY A 268 12.41 -19.49 5.70
C GLY A 268 11.74 -18.87 4.48
N TYR A 269 11.47 -17.56 4.48
CA TYR A 269 10.94 -16.87 3.31
C TYR A 269 12.01 -16.64 2.23
N GLU A 270 11.60 -16.72 0.96
CA GLU A 270 12.37 -16.19 -0.15
C GLU A 270 12.26 -14.66 -0.15
N VAL A 271 13.37 -13.97 0.08
CA VAL A 271 13.41 -12.49 0.11
C VAL A 271 14.04 -11.97 -1.17
N LEU A 272 13.22 -11.30 -1.97
CA LEU A 272 13.62 -10.58 -3.17
C LEU A 272 13.86 -9.11 -2.83
N GLU A 273 15.13 -8.70 -2.85
CA GLU A 273 15.49 -7.33 -2.52
C GLU A 273 15.28 -6.40 -3.71
N VAL A 274 14.67 -5.25 -3.45
CA VAL A 274 14.36 -4.21 -4.45
C VAL A 274 15.11 -2.93 -4.07
N PRO A 275 15.94 -2.36 -4.96
CA PRO A 275 16.67 -1.13 -4.67
C PRO A 275 15.75 0.08 -4.89
N TYR A 276 15.01 0.47 -3.85
CA TYR A 276 14.06 1.60 -3.86
C TYR A 276 14.62 2.83 -3.15
N ASP A 277 15.87 3.17 -3.44
CA ASP A 277 16.54 4.31 -2.81
C ASP A 277 15.86 5.64 -3.18
N GLN A 278 15.42 5.80 -4.44
CA GLN A 278 14.72 7.03 -4.86
C GLN A 278 13.29 7.11 -4.33
N LEU A 279 12.57 5.99 -4.31
CA LEU A 279 11.16 5.96 -3.86
C LEU A 279 11.04 6.19 -2.36
N ILE A 280 11.95 5.64 -1.55
CA ILE A 280 11.98 5.85 -0.11
C ILE A 280 12.13 7.34 0.22
N HIS A 281 12.92 8.08 -0.57
CA HIS A 281 13.06 9.53 -0.40
C HIS A 281 11.75 10.30 -0.65
N THR A 282 10.73 9.66 -1.22
CA THR A 282 9.36 10.18 -1.40
C THR A 282 8.33 9.51 -0.48
N TRP A 283 8.79 8.90 0.62
CA TRP A 283 7.98 8.35 1.72
C TRP A 283 7.17 7.09 1.36
N GLY A 284 7.58 6.37 0.32
CA GLY A 284 6.95 5.14 -0.11
C GLY A 284 7.98 4.07 -0.46
N SER A 285 7.55 2.81 -0.38
CA SER A 285 8.42 1.66 -0.68
C SER A 285 7.64 0.61 -1.50
N VAL A 286 8.04 -0.66 -1.40
CA VAL A 286 7.63 -1.72 -2.33
C VAL A 286 6.11 -1.85 -2.43
N ARG A 287 5.41 -2.03 -1.30
CA ARG A 287 3.95 -2.22 -1.27
C ARG A 287 3.18 -1.01 -1.81
N CYS A 288 3.69 0.20 -1.59
CA CYS A 288 3.05 1.44 -2.05
C CYS A 288 2.98 1.53 -3.58
N THR A 289 3.94 0.95 -4.29
CA THR A 289 4.05 1.07 -5.76
C THR A 289 3.20 0.08 -6.57
N VAL A 290 2.46 -0.80 -5.88
CA VAL A 290 1.70 -1.87 -6.54
C VAL A 290 0.31 -2.02 -5.91
N CYS A 291 -0.71 -2.06 -6.77
CA CYS A 291 -2.09 -2.34 -6.41
C CYS A 291 -2.50 -3.74 -6.95
N PRO A 292 -2.52 -4.78 -6.10
CA PRO A 292 -3.00 -6.10 -6.45
C PRO A 292 -4.43 -6.07 -6.97
N LEU A 293 -4.65 -6.65 -8.14
CA LEU A 293 -5.97 -6.82 -8.74
C LEU A 293 -6.49 -8.24 -8.51
N GLU A 294 -5.62 -9.26 -8.59
CA GLU A 294 -5.98 -10.65 -8.35
C GLU A 294 -4.90 -11.35 -7.52
N ARG A 295 -5.34 -12.02 -6.44
CA ARG A 295 -4.56 -13.01 -5.68
C ARG A 295 -5.33 -14.33 -5.60
N ARG A 296 -4.60 -15.46 -5.62
CA ARG A 296 -5.16 -16.82 -5.52
C ARG A 296 -4.68 -17.58 -4.29
#